data_AF-A0A1G9IXS4-F1
#
_entry.id   AF-A0A1G9IXS4-F1
#
_cell.length_a   1.000
_cell.length_b   1.000
_cell.length_c   1.000
_cell.angle_alpha   90.00
_cell.angle_beta   90.00
_cell.angle_gamma   90.00
#
_symmetry.space_group_name_H-M   'P 1'
#
loop_
_entity.id
_entity.type
_entity.pdbx_description
1 polymer ?
#
loop_
_entity_poly.entity_id
_entity_poly.type
_entity_poly.pdbx_seq_one_letter_code
_entity_poly.pdbx_strand_id
1 'polypeptide(L)'
;MAVDNSNTCPSELKSFLSGAGEAFMRPLIALGVAESLTDEVATQLAVLSGLSKREANGLVKSLHFCDFVVERNSEWHFSSQVIECLNAEMACQDELVHKAHSLLLEIAMTGDIKCAGNTIPRYLLSDIGRAYHKSPLSPEEGLKIYASAADKKISGSQWLLGKLAIAQQNKGILPPEAIEPSYIRGMTYYREGQQKEAEYFLGRVVESTEIRVEVAIACHIVGRLLARKRGKRDEAEKLLRRSLLIGEDINHKHHQAQVLHTLGQLIGENRNRSDEAEKLLRRSLDLLKKLKDKHGQAQALHTLGQLIGKN
;
A
#
# COMPACT_ATOMS: atom_id res chain seq x y z
N MET A 1 31.11 -14.95 -3.10
CA MET A 1 31.84 -13.69 -3.36
C MET A 1 31.05 -12.59 -2.67
N ALA A 2 31.61 -12.02 -1.59
CA ALA A 2 30.98 -10.90 -0.90
C ALA A 2 30.96 -9.69 -1.84
N VAL A 3 29.78 -9.16 -2.12
CA VAL A 3 29.66 -7.86 -2.80
C VAL A 3 30.10 -6.82 -1.79
N ASP A 4 31.21 -6.16 -2.09
CA ASP A 4 31.71 -5.03 -1.31
C ASP A 4 30.73 -3.86 -1.48
N ASN A 5 29.79 -3.73 -0.53
CA ASN A 5 28.78 -2.68 -0.50
C ASN A 5 29.33 -1.31 -0.06
N SER A 6 30.64 -1.19 0.20
CA SER A 6 31.28 0.09 0.57
C SER A 6 31.26 1.15 -0.55
N ASN A 7 30.89 0.74 -1.78
CA ASN A 7 30.89 1.59 -2.96
C ASN A 7 29.58 2.37 -3.25
N THR A 8 28.55 2.28 -2.39
CA THR A 8 27.25 2.94 -2.64
C THR A 8 26.85 4.02 -1.62
N CYS A 9 27.62 4.24 -0.55
CA CYS A 9 27.26 5.28 0.41
C CYS A 9 27.56 6.70 -0.14
N PRO A 10 26.63 7.66 -0.04
CA PRO A 10 26.80 9.01 -0.58
C PRO A 10 28.02 9.74 -0.01
N SER A 11 28.65 10.58 -0.83
CA SER A 11 29.85 11.36 -0.45
C SER A 11 29.62 12.22 0.79
N GLU A 12 28.43 12.80 0.90
CA GLU A 12 28.04 13.70 1.98
C GLU A 12 27.95 12.94 3.30
N LEU A 13 27.39 11.73 3.28
CA LEU A 13 27.33 10.86 4.45
C LEU A 13 28.73 10.37 4.85
N LYS A 14 29.57 9.97 3.88
CA LYS A 14 30.97 9.59 4.17
C LYS A 14 31.75 10.76 4.79
N SER A 15 31.57 11.98 4.27
CA SER A 15 32.18 13.19 4.80
C SER A 15 31.70 13.52 6.21
N PHE A 16 30.40 13.34 6.48
CA PHE A 16 29.85 13.50 7.81
C PHE A 16 30.48 12.50 8.80
N LEU A 17 30.56 11.22 8.43
CA LEU A 17 31.08 10.16 9.30
C LEU A 17 32.58 10.27 9.54
N SER A 18 33.36 10.74 8.56
CA SER A 18 34.80 10.98 8.76
C SER A 18 35.06 12.14 9.72
N GLY A 19 34.21 13.17 9.71
CA GLY A 19 34.31 14.32 10.62
C GLY A 19 33.71 14.08 12.01
N ALA A 20 32.58 13.36 12.09
CA ALA A 20 31.87 13.10 13.34
C ALA A 20 32.38 11.84 14.06
N GLY A 21 32.91 10.87 13.32
CA GLY A 21 33.37 9.57 13.82
C GLY A 21 32.36 8.44 13.56
N GLU A 22 32.88 7.22 13.34
CA GLU A 22 32.07 6.03 13.01
C GLU A 22 31.04 5.66 14.09
N ALA A 23 31.23 6.13 15.32
CA ALA A 23 30.28 5.95 16.43
C ALA A 23 28.87 6.52 16.11
N PHE A 24 28.78 7.49 15.19
CA PHE A 24 27.49 8.07 14.77
C PHE A 24 26.69 7.21 13.78
N MET A 25 27.27 6.13 13.24
CA MET A 25 26.53 5.22 12.38
C MET A 25 25.33 4.58 13.08
N ARG A 26 25.48 4.14 14.33
CA ARG A 26 24.38 3.54 15.11
C ARG A 26 23.19 4.51 15.28
N PRO A 27 23.40 5.77 15.75
CA PRO A 27 22.33 6.77 15.77
C PRO A 27 21.66 6.97 14.40
N LEU A 28 22.43 7.11 13.32
CA LEU A 28 21.86 7.32 11.98
C LEU A 28 21.03 6.13 11.51
N ILE A 29 21.44 4.91 11.81
CA ILE A 29 20.66 3.70 11.55
C ILE A 29 19.34 3.74 12.32
N ALA A 30 19.36 4.08 13.62
CA ALA A 30 18.13 4.18 14.41
C ALA A 30 17.17 5.25 13.88
N LEU A 31 17.70 6.41 13.45
CA LEU A 31 16.94 7.48 12.83
C LEU A 31 16.34 7.07 11.48
N GLY A 32 17.13 6.37 10.64
CA GLY A 32 16.74 5.95 9.30
C GLY A 32 15.63 4.90 9.24
N VAL A 33 15.25 4.33 10.39
CA VAL A 33 14.10 3.44 10.51
C VAL A 33 12.77 4.18 10.23
N ALA A 34 12.70 5.46 10.61
CA ALA A 34 11.50 6.28 10.44
C ALA A 34 11.31 6.74 8.99
N GLU A 35 10.05 6.93 8.57
CA GLU A 35 9.77 7.57 7.25
C GLU A 35 10.15 9.05 7.28
N SER A 36 9.68 9.75 8.31
CA SER A 36 10.03 11.13 8.63
C SER A 36 10.23 11.29 10.13
N LEU A 37 10.84 12.41 10.51
CA LEU A 37 11.25 12.71 11.86
C LEU A 37 10.84 14.12 12.25
N THR A 38 10.52 14.28 13.53
CA THR A 38 10.61 15.54 14.26
C THR A 38 11.85 15.46 15.15
N ASP A 39 12.37 16.60 15.59
CA ASP A 39 13.58 16.63 16.43
C ASP A 39 13.39 15.87 17.74
N GLU A 40 12.19 15.90 18.31
CA GLU A 40 11.86 15.19 19.55
C GLU A 40 11.94 13.67 19.36
N VAL A 41 11.34 13.14 18.29
CA VAL A 41 11.38 11.70 17.99
C VAL A 41 12.79 11.28 17.56
N ALA A 42 13.48 12.10 16.77
CA ALA A 42 14.86 11.87 16.38
C ALA A 42 15.78 11.78 17.61
N THR A 43 15.62 12.70 18.57
CA THR A 43 16.40 12.69 19.81
C THR A 43 16.17 11.41 20.60
N GLN A 44 14.93 10.92 20.70
CA GLN A 44 14.63 9.65 21.38
C GLN A 44 15.28 8.45 20.71
N LEU A 45 15.22 8.37 19.37
CA LEU A 45 15.89 7.31 18.59
C LEU A 45 17.42 7.37 18.70
N ALA A 46 18.00 8.57 18.72
CA ALA A 46 19.42 8.75 18.92
C ALA A 46 19.86 8.32 20.33
N VAL A 47 19.09 8.62 21.38
CA VAL A 47 19.34 8.11 22.74
C VAL A 47 19.27 6.59 22.78
N LEU A 48 18.30 5.99 22.09
CA LEU A 48 18.12 4.53 22.00
C LEU A 48 19.37 3.83 21.41
N SER A 49 20.16 4.52 20.59
CA SER A 49 21.40 4.01 20.02
C SER A 49 22.60 3.98 21.00
N GLY A 50 22.45 4.58 22.19
CA GLY A 50 23.46 4.63 23.25
C GLY A 50 23.98 6.04 23.57
N LEU A 51 23.52 7.07 22.88
CA LEU A 51 23.94 8.46 23.15
C LEU A 51 23.27 9.02 24.41
N SER A 52 23.97 9.89 25.13
CA SER A 52 23.33 10.72 26.14
C SER A 52 22.34 11.70 25.48
N LYS A 53 21.36 12.19 26.25
CA LYS A 53 20.39 13.18 25.74
C LYS A 53 21.09 14.45 25.21
N ARG A 54 22.23 14.85 25.78
CA ARG A 54 22.98 16.03 25.32
C ARG A 54 23.62 15.77 23.95
N GLU A 55 24.24 14.60 23.77
CA GLU A 55 24.86 14.19 22.50
C GLU A 55 23.82 14.00 21.41
N ALA A 56 22.69 13.34 21.72
CA ALA A 56 21.57 13.16 20.80
C ALA A 56 21.02 14.49 20.28
N ASN A 57 20.79 15.47 21.17
CA ASN A 57 20.37 16.82 20.77
C ASN A 57 21.42 17.53 19.91
N GLY A 58 22.70 17.35 20.23
CA GLY A 58 23.80 17.90 19.42
C GLY A 58 23.80 17.31 18.01
N LEU A 59 23.69 15.98 17.90
CA LEU A 59 23.61 15.26 16.64
C LEU A 59 22.43 15.75 15.78
N VAL A 60 21.21 15.76 16.32
CA VAL A 60 20.02 16.19 15.58
C VAL A 60 20.21 17.60 15.03
N LYS A 61 20.69 18.55 15.85
CA LYS A 61 21.01 19.91 15.40
C LYS A 61 22.03 19.93 14.27
N SER A 62 23.09 19.11 14.34
CA SER A 62 24.10 19.02 13.29
C SER A 62 23.54 18.44 11.99
N LEU A 63 22.58 17.51 12.07
CA LEU A 63 21.97 16.89 10.88
C LEU A 63 21.21 17.89 10.01
N HIS A 64 20.59 18.92 10.59
CA HIS A 64 19.92 19.98 9.81
C HIS A 64 20.87 20.79 8.92
N PHE A 65 22.19 20.73 9.15
CA PHE A 65 23.19 21.37 8.30
C PHE A 65 23.76 20.42 7.23
N CYS A 66 23.26 19.18 7.15
CA CYS A 66 23.73 18.18 6.21
C CYS A 66 22.86 18.17 4.95
N ASP A 67 23.49 18.16 3.77
CA ASP A 67 22.79 18.21 2.47
C ASP A 67 21.90 16.99 2.20
N PHE A 68 22.11 15.89 2.93
CA PHE A 68 21.31 14.68 2.82
C PHE A 68 20.08 14.66 3.75
N VAL A 69 19.81 15.75 4.48
CA VAL A 69 18.58 15.96 5.25
C VAL A 69 17.63 16.85 4.45
N VAL A 70 16.41 16.37 4.26
CA VAL A 70 15.37 17.04 3.48
C VAL A 70 14.26 17.53 4.41
N GLU A 71 14.10 18.85 4.50
CA GLU A 71 13.09 19.51 5.31
C GLU A 71 11.70 19.49 4.63
N ARG A 72 10.65 19.23 5.42
CA ARG A 72 9.26 19.16 4.95
C ARG A 72 8.26 19.45 6.07
N ASN A 73 7.64 20.63 6.05
CA ASN A 73 6.47 20.97 6.87
C ASN A 73 6.65 20.68 8.38
N SER A 74 7.76 21.14 8.96
CA SER A 74 8.16 20.93 10.36
C SER A 74 8.54 19.49 10.72
N GLU A 75 8.75 18.67 9.70
CA GLU A 75 9.37 17.35 9.79
C GLU A 75 10.55 17.31 8.82
N TRP A 76 11.40 16.29 8.93
CA TRP A 76 12.50 16.07 8.00
C TRP A 76 12.72 14.58 7.77
N HIS A 77 13.41 14.23 6.70
CA HIS A 77 13.79 12.86 6.41
C HIS A 77 15.15 12.81 5.72
N PHE A 78 15.81 11.65 5.74
CA PHE A 78 17.02 11.47 4.95
C PHE A 78 16.71 11.36 3.46
N SER A 79 17.65 11.76 2.61
CA SER A 79 17.58 11.56 1.18
C SER A 79 17.48 10.05 0.85
N SER A 80 16.86 9.72 -0.28
CA SER A 80 16.68 8.31 -0.69
C SER A 80 18.00 7.54 -0.74
N GLN A 81 19.07 8.19 -1.21
CA GLN A 81 20.40 7.58 -1.32
C GLN A 81 21.00 7.25 0.06
N VAL A 82 20.80 8.14 1.04
CA VAL A 82 21.24 7.86 2.42
C VAL A 82 20.38 6.77 3.05
N ILE A 83 19.06 6.79 2.86
CA ILE A 83 18.20 5.69 3.32
C ILE A 83 18.63 4.35 2.72
N GLU A 84 18.98 4.29 1.44
CA GLU A 84 19.50 3.09 0.80
C GLU A 84 20.81 2.61 1.42
N CYS A 85 21.76 3.52 1.68
CA CYS A 85 23.00 3.18 2.40
C CYS A 85 22.71 2.65 3.81
N LEU A 86 21.88 3.36 4.60
CA LEU A 86 21.52 2.96 5.96
C LEU A 86 20.79 1.61 6.00
N ASN A 87 19.93 1.32 5.02
CA ASN A 87 19.23 0.04 4.92
C ASN A 87 20.18 -1.14 4.73
N ALA A 88 21.30 -0.96 4.01
CA ALA A 88 22.31 -2.01 3.87
C ALA A 88 22.97 -2.32 5.23
N GLU A 89 23.19 -1.29 6.05
CA GLU A 89 23.78 -1.42 7.39
C GLU A 89 22.78 -1.95 8.45
N MET A 90 21.48 -1.67 8.28
CA MET A 90 20.42 -2.16 9.18
C MET A 90 20.40 -3.68 9.30
N ALA A 91 20.74 -4.41 8.23
CA ALA A 91 20.79 -5.87 8.21
C ALA A 91 21.82 -6.47 9.18
N CYS A 92 22.78 -5.66 9.66
CA CYS A 92 23.80 -6.05 10.63
C CYS A 92 23.44 -5.63 12.07
N GLN A 93 22.33 -4.91 12.29
CA GLN A 93 21.96 -4.30 13.57
C GLN A 93 20.52 -4.61 14.02
N ASP A 94 20.11 -5.87 13.90
CA ASP A 94 18.74 -6.32 14.17
C ASP A 94 18.18 -5.85 15.51
N GLU A 95 18.96 -5.89 16.60
CA GLU A 95 18.48 -5.49 17.92
C GLU A 95 18.14 -3.99 18.01
N LEU A 96 19.00 -3.12 17.44
CA LEU A 96 18.77 -1.67 17.45
C LEU A 96 17.57 -1.31 16.58
N VAL A 97 17.49 -1.91 15.39
CA VAL A 97 16.40 -1.70 14.44
C VAL A 97 15.07 -2.17 15.04
N HIS A 98 15.04 -3.34 15.69
CA HIS A 98 13.87 -3.84 16.40
C HIS A 98 13.41 -2.90 17.52
N LYS A 99 14.34 -2.40 18.35
CA LYS A 99 14.02 -1.42 19.40
C LYS A 99 13.48 -0.11 18.82
N ALA A 100 14.05 0.39 17.73
CA ALA A 100 13.60 1.60 17.05
C ALA A 100 12.17 1.44 16.51
N HIS A 101 11.86 0.34 15.81
CA HIS A 101 10.50 0.03 15.38
C HIS A 101 9.53 -0.10 16.56
N SER A 102 9.96 -0.71 17.67
CA SER A 102 9.12 -0.85 18.87
C SER A 102 8.77 0.50 19.49
N LEU A 103 9.75 1.40 19.65
CA LEU A 103 9.53 2.77 20.14
C LEU A 103 8.58 3.56 19.24
N LEU A 104 8.81 3.50 17.92
CA LEU A 104 7.98 4.23 16.95
C LEU A 104 6.54 3.68 16.91
N LEU A 105 6.36 2.37 17.06
CA LEU A 105 5.04 1.77 17.19
C LEU A 105 4.34 2.20 18.47
N GLU A 106 5.06 2.27 19.60
CA GLU A 106 4.51 2.77 20.86
C GLU A 106 4.01 4.21 20.72
N ILE A 107 4.82 5.09 20.13
CA ILE A 107 4.45 6.49 19.83
C ILE A 107 3.21 6.53 18.91
N ALA A 108 3.16 5.67 17.88
CA ALA A 108 2.02 5.57 16.96
C ALA A 108 0.71 5.13 17.64
N MET A 109 0.81 4.38 18.73
CA MET A 109 -0.34 3.86 19.48
C MET A 109 -0.82 4.82 20.58
N THR A 110 0.10 5.54 21.24
CA THR A 110 -0.19 6.33 22.45
C THR A 110 -0.15 7.84 22.24
N GLY A 111 0.45 8.32 21.13
CA GLY A 111 0.66 9.75 20.89
C GLY A 111 -0.64 10.54 20.68
N ASP A 112 -0.64 11.79 21.18
CA ASP A 112 -1.75 12.74 20.98
C ASP A 112 -1.71 13.30 19.55
N ILE A 113 -2.84 13.21 18.83
CA ILE A 113 -2.98 13.76 17.49
C ILE A 113 -2.68 15.26 17.40
N LYS A 114 -2.83 16.02 18.50
CA LYS A 114 -2.46 17.44 18.58
C LYS A 114 -0.96 17.68 18.43
N CYS A 115 -0.14 16.68 18.68
CA CYS A 115 1.31 16.72 18.52
C CYS A 115 1.76 16.44 17.08
N ALA A 116 0.85 16.03 16.19
CA ALA A 116 1.15 15.64 14.82
C ALA A 116 1.79 16.80 14.02
N GLY A 117 2.97 16.56 13.47
CA GLY A 117 3.74 17.52 12.68
C GLY A 117 4.39 18.64 13.50
N ASN A 118 4.39 18.53 14.83
CA ASN A 118 5.12 19.41 15.73
C ASN A 118 6.16 18.61 16.50
N THR A 119 5.71 17.79 17.45
CA THR A 119 6.60 16.93 18.24
C THR A 119 6.56 15.47 17.81
N ILE A 120 5.55 15.03 17.06
CA ILE A 120 5.44 13.67 16.53
C ILE A 120 5.22 13.73 15.01
N PRO A 121 5.97 12.98 14.18
CA PRO A 121 5.72 12.89 12.74
C PRO A 121 4.27 12.51 12.41
N ARG A 122 3.65 13.19 11.43
CA ARG A 122 2.24 12.98 11.09
C ARG A 122 1.93 11.53 10.67
N TYR A 123 2.85 10.87 9.97
CA TYR A 123 2.62 9.51 9.49
C TYR A 123 2.52 8.49 10.65
N LEU A 124 3.24 8.72 11.77
CA LEU A 124 3.20 7.83 12.94
C LEU A 124 1.79 7.76 13.53
N LEU A 125 1.09 8.89 13.62
CA LEU A 125 -0.25 8.98 14.19
C LEU A 125 -1.35 8.61 13.18
N SER A 126 -1.03 7.73 12.23
CA SER A 126 -1.95 7.19 11.23
C SER A 126 -1.79 5.67 11.11
N ASP A 127 -2.70 5.01 10.40
CA ASP A 127 -2.56 3.57 10.14
C ASP A 127 -1.27 3.24 9.36
N ILE A 128 -0.70 4.21 8.64
CA ILE A 128 0.55 4.05 7.91
C ILE A 128 1.69 3.73 8.88
N GLY A 129 1.90 4.58 9.89
CA GLY A 129 2.96 4.40 10.87
C GLY A 129 2.75 3.13 11.69
N ARG A 130 1.50 2.84 12.07
CA ARG A 130 1.15 1.60 12.78
C ARG A 130 1.49 0.36 11.97
N ALA A 131 1.06 0.30 10.70
CA ALA A 131 1.37 -0.83 9.83
C ALA A 131 2.89 -0.93 9.61
N TYR A 132 3.53 0.18 9.23
CA TYR A 132 4.95 0.22 8.89
C TYR A 132 5.85 -0.20 10.06
N HIS A 133 5.58 0.25 11.28
CA HIS A 133 6.40 -0.16 12.44
C HIS A 133 5.95 -1.48 13.08
N LYS A 134 4.72 -1.96 12.80
CA LYS A 134 4.28 -3.29 13.24
C LYS A 134 4.88 -4.40 12.38
N SER A 135 5.00 -4.23 11.06
CA SER A 135 5.44 -5.30 10.16
C SER A 135 6.79 -5.95 10.54
N PRO A 136 7.85 -5.21 10.90
CA PRO A 136 9.13 -5.81 11.27
C PRO A 136 9.08 -6.57 12.61
N LEU A 137 8.10 -6.27 13.45
CA LEU A 137 7.89 -6.92 14.75
C LEU A 137 6.94 -8.11 14.64
N SER A 138 5.97 -8.02 13.72
CA SER A 138 4.96 -9.05 13.45
C SER A 138 4.37 -8.80 12.05
N PRO A 139 4.89 -9.46 11.01
CA PRO A 139 4.47 -9.25 9.63
C PRO A 139 2.98 -9.50 9.40
N GLU A 140 2.42 -10.55 10.01
CA GLU A 140 1.01 -10.91 9.88
C GLU A 140 0.10 -9.79 10.41
N GLU A 141 0.39 -9.25 11.60
CA GLU A 141 -0.36 -8.15 12.18
C GLU A 141 -0.17 -6.84 11.39
N GLY A 142 1.04 -6.59 10.87
CA GLY A 142 1.31 -5.47 9.96
C GLY A 142 0.43 -5.52 8.71
N LEU A 143 0.30 -6.68 8.08
CA LEU A 143 -0.57 -6.90 6.92
C LEU A 143 -2.05 -6.65 7.24
N LYS A 144 -2.54 -7.09 8.41
CA LYS A 144 -3.92 -6.81 8.84
C LYS A 144 -4.20 -5.32 8.93
N ILE A 145 -3.25 -4.53 9.45
CA ILE A 145 -3.37 -3.07 9.52
C ILE A 145 -3.34 -2.47 8.11
N TYR A 146 -2.42 -2.92 7.24
CA TYR A 146 -2.37 -2.49 5.83
C TYR A 146 -3.70 -2.74 5.09
N ALA A 147 -4.27 -3.94 5.23
CA ALA A 147 -5.55 -4.30 4.62
C ALA A 147 -6.69 -3.40 5.13
N SER A 148 -6.80 -3.20 6.45
CA SER A 148 -7.83 -2.35 7.04
C SER A 148 -7.73 -0.88 6.60
N ALA A 149 -6.51 -0.36 6.43
CA ALA A 149 -6.28 1.01 5.99
C ALA A 149 -6.61 1.23 4.49
N ALA A 150 -6.51 0.18 3.66
CA ALA A 150 -6.77 0.22 2.23
C ALA A 150 -8.24 0.53 1.87
N ASP A 151 -9.16 0.13 2.75
CA ASP A 151 -10.60 0.27 2.56
C ASP A 151 -11.12 1.68 2.85
N LYS A 152 -10.29 2.55 3.43
CA LYS A 152 -10.65 3.94 3.77
C LYS A 152 -10.72 4.83 2.51
N LYS A 153 -11.28 6.03 2.64
CA LYS A 153 -11.39 7.01 1.54
C LYS A 153 -10.00 7.45 1.06
N ILE A 154 -9.87 7.71 -0.24
CA ILE A 154 -8.62 8.19 -0.86
C ILE A 154 -8.13 9.44 -0.16
N SER A 155 -6.87 9.41 0.25
CA SER A 155 -6.11 10.58 0.64
C SER A 155 -4.65 10.34 0.26
N GLY A 156 -3.79 11.36 0.38
CA GLY A 156 -2.34 11.19 0.23
C GLY A 156 -1.75 10.08 1.13
N SER A 157 -2.47 9.70 2.20
CA SER A 157 -2.10 8.57 3.05
C SER A 157 -2.09 7.22 2.31
N GLN A 158 -2.98 6.98 1.33
CA GLN A 158 -3.03 5.69 0.63
C GLN A 158 -1.82 5.47 -0.26
N TRP A 159 -1.31 6.56 -0.87
CA TRP A 159 -0.11 6.50 -1.69
C TRP A 159 1.10 6.12 -0.85
N LEU A 160 1.28 6.78 0.31
CA LEU A 160 2.39 6.47 1.22
C LEU A 160 2.25 5.05 1.80
N LEU A 161 1.04 4.64 2.17
CA LEU A 161 0.73 3.30 2.66
C LEU A 161 1.22 2.21 1.67
N GLY A 162 0.80 2.32 0.40
CA GLY A 162 1.20 1.36 -0.64
C GLY A 162 2.69 1.45 -1.00
N LYS A 163 3.30 2.63 -0.93
CA LYS A 163 4.75 2.78 -1.12
C LYS A 163 5.54 2.03 -0.05
N LEU A 164 5.20 2.25 1.21
CA LEU A 164 5.90 1.61 2.34
C LEU A 164 5.67 0.10 2.36
N ALA A 165 4.45 -0.36 2.10
CA ALA A 165 4.15 -1.80 2.03
C ALA A 165 5.00 -2.52 0.97
N ILE A 166 5.11 -1.95 -0.25
CA ILE A 166 5.97 -2.52 -1.31
C ILE A 166 7.45 -2.49 -0.90
N ALA A 167 7.90 -1.39 -0.29
CA ALA A 167 9.28 -1.30 0.18
C ALA A 167 9.59 -2.38 1.24
N GLN A 168 8.67 -2.65 2.16
CA GLN A 168 8.81 -3.71 3.15
C GLN A 168 8.78 -5.11 2.53
N GLN A 169 7.91 -5.34 1.54
CA GLN A 169 7.86 -6.60 0.80
C GLN A 169 9.16 -6.86 0.02
N ASN A 170 9.69 -5.85 -0.66
CA ASN A 170 10.97 -5.97 -1.38
C ASN A 170 12.16 -6.24 -0.46
N LYS A 171 12.08 -5.78 0.80
CA LYS A 171 13.07 -6.05 1.85
C LYS A 171 12.87 -7.40 2.54
N GLY A 172 11.85 -8.18 2.18
CA GLY A 172 11.54 -9.46 2.82
C GLY A 172 10.94 -9.34 4.22
N ILE A 173 10.55 -8.13 4.65
CA ILE A 173 9.84 -7.92 5.93
C ILE A 173 8.41 -8.46 5.82
N LEU A 174 7.75 -8.18 4.70
CA LEU A 174 6.45 -8.76 4.38
C LEU A 174 6.64 -9.96 3.44
N PRO A 175 5.80 -11.01 3.57
CA PRO A 175 5.87 -12.17 2.68
C PRO A 175 5.77 -11.76 1.21
N PRO A 176 6.58 -12.34 0.30
CA PRO A 176 6.53 -12.01 -1.13
C PRO A 176 5.18 -12.39 -1.79
N GLU A 177 4.48 -13.37 -1.24
CA GLU A 177 3.14 -13.81 -1.64
C GLU A 177 2.02 -12.91 -1.12
N ALA A 178 2.30 -12.01 -0.17
CA ALA A 178 1.29 -11.10 0.39
C ALA A 178 0.69 -10.22 -0.72
N ILE A 179 -0.64 -10.26 -0.85
CA ILE A 179 -1.36 -9.54 -1.90
C ILE A 179 -1.63 -8.09 -1.52
N GLU A 180 -1.63 -7.75 -0.23
CA GLU A 180 -2.01 -6.46 0.31
C GLU A 180 -1.18 -5.30 -0.29
N PRO A 181 0.17 -5.38 -0.36
CA PRO A 181 0.97 -4.30 -0.94
C PRO A 181 0.58 -4.00 -2.40
N SER A 182 0.39 -5.04 -3.21
CA SER A 182 0.01 -4.92 -4.62
C SER A 182 -1.44 -4.45 -4.77
N TYR A 183 -2.35 -4.95 -3.94
CA TYR A 183 -3.74 -4.51 -3.93
C TYR A 183 -3.87 -3.02 -3.59
N ILE A 184 -3.19 -2.56 -2.55
CA ILE A 184 -3.19 -1.15 -2.14
C ILE A 184 -2.70 -0.27 -3.29
N ARG A 185 -1.52 -0.58 -3.86
CA ARG A 185 -0.96 0.18 -5.00
C ARG A 185 -1.89 0.18 -6.20
N GLY A 186 -2.41 -0.99 -6.57
CA GLY A 186 -3.31 -1.16 -7.69
C GLY A 186 -4.60 -0.36 -7.53
N MET A 187 -5.18 -0.36 -6.34
CA MET A 187 -6.38 0.43 -6.03
C MET A 187 -6.11 1.94 -6.02
N THR A 188 -4.96 2.40 -5.52
CA THR A 188 -4.55 3.81 -5.61
C THR A 188 -4.48 4.26 -7.06
N TYR A 189 -3.74 3.54 -7.91
CA TYR A 189 -3.62 3.87 -9.33
C TYR A 189 -4.96 3.77 -10.08
N TYR A 190 -5.78 2.77 -9.76
CA TYR A 190 -7.09 2.60 -10.38
C TYR A 190 -7.98 3.82 -10.13
N ARG A 191 -7.98 4.32 -8.89
CA ARG A 191 -8.80 5.47 -8.48
C ARG A 191 -8.28 6.81 -9.01
N GLU A 192 -6.97 6.92 -9.23
CA GLU A 192 -6.35 8.08 -9.91
C GLU A 192 -6.52 8.05 -11.44
N GLY A 193 -7.12 7.00 -11.99
CA GLY A 193 -7.31 6.83 -13.43
C GLY A 193 -6.06 6.37 -14.18
N GLN A 194 -4.99 6.01 -13.47
CA GLN A 194 -3.75 5.47 -14.03
C GLN A 194 -3.92 3.98 -14.37
N GLN A 195 -4.67 3.68 -15.43
CA GLN A 195 -5.12 2.33 -15.76
C GLN A 195 -3.99 1.32 -15.99
N LYS A 196 -2.87 1.74 -16.58
CA LYS A 196 -1.73 0.85 -16.85
C LYS A 196 -1.10 0.32 -15.56
N GLU A 197 -0.81 1.23 -14.62
CA GLU A 197 -0.21 0.85 -13.34
C GLU A 197 -1.21 0.10 -12.45
N ALA A 198 -2.49 0.48 -12.50
CA ALA A 198 -3.55 -0.26 -11.84
C ALA A 198 -3.61 -1.72 -12.32
N GLU A 199 -3.56 -1.94 -13.63
CA GLU A 199 -3.55 -3.29 -14.20
C GLU A 199 -2.30 -4.07 -13.82
N TYR A 200 -1.12 -3.44 -13.81
CA TYR A 200 0.12 -4.10 -13.38
C TYR A 200 0.03 -4.61 -11.93
N PHE A 201 -0.33 -3.74 -11.00
CA PHE A 201 -0.39 -4.09 -9.58
C PHE A 201 -1.57 -5.03 -9.25
N LEU A 202 -2.76 -4.77 -9.77
CA LEU A 202 -3.91 -5.66 -9.57
C LEU A 202 -3.75 -6.98 -10.31
N GLY A 203 -2.99 -7.03 -11.41
CA GLY A 203 -2.63 -8.26 -12.11
C GLY A 203 -1.88 -9.24 -11.20
N ARG A 204 -0.95 -8.75 -10.37
CA ARG A 204 -0.28 -9.57 -9.35
C ARG A 204 -1.25 -10.14 -8.32
N VAL A 205 -2.26 -9.38 -7.92
CA VAL A 205 -3.30 -9.85 -6.99
C VAL A 205 -4.18 -10.92 -7.64
N VAL A 206 -4.45 -10.80 -8.95
CA VAL A 206 -5.19 -11.80 -9.72
C VAL A 206 -4.46 -13.15 -9.75
N GLU A 207 -3.13 -13.20 -9.62
CA GLU A 207 -2.38 -14.47 -9.62
C GLU A 207 -2.62 -15.30 -8.35
N SER A 208 -3.01 -14.69 -7.23
CA SER A 208 -3.31 -15.41 -5.98
C SER A 208 -4.51 -16.33 -6.15
N THR A 209 -4.45 -17.56 -5.64
CA THR A 209 -5.55 -18.53 -5.68
C THR A 209 -6.52 -18.40 -4.49
N GLU A 210 -6.28 -17.46 -3.59
CA GLU A 210 -7.09 -17.25 -2.39
C GLU A 210 -8.53 -16.83 -2.69
N ILE A 211 -9.46 -17.30 -1.86
CA ILE A 211 -10.87 -16.90 -1.88
C ILE A 211 -11.03 -15.71 -0.93
N ARG A 212 -10.77 -14.52 -1.44
CA ARG A 212 -10.78 -13.26 -0.68
C ARG A 212 -11.42 -12.12 -1.46
N VAL A 213 -11.89 -11.10 -0.73
CA VAL A 213 -12.55 -9.93 -1.31
C VAL A 213 -11.62 -9.15 -2.23
N GLU A 214 -10.33 -9.03 -1.86
CA GLU A 214 -9.31 -8.31 -2.63
C GLU A 214 -9.07 -8.97 -3.99
N VAL A 215 -8.97 -10.30 -4.03
CA VAL A 215 -8.81 -11.08 -5.28
C VAL A 215 -10.06 -10.95 -6.15
N ALA A 216 -11.25 -10.98 -5.55
CA ALA A 216 -12.51 -10.79 -6.28
C ALA A 216 -12.56 -9.40 -6.94
N ILE A 217 -12.23 -8.34 -6.19
CA ILE A 217 -12.20 -6.95 -6.67
C ILE A 217 -11.14 -6.77 -7.75
N ALA A 218 -9.92 -7.30 -7.55
CA ALA A 218 -8.85 -7.24 -8.53
C ALA A 218 -9.25 -7.92 -9.85
N CYS A 219 -9.82 -9.14 -9.80
CA CYS A 219 -10.33 -9.84 -10.98
C CYS A 219 -11.40 -9.02 -11.71
N HIS A 220 -12.32 -8.37 -10.99
CA HIS A 220 -13.35 -7.52 -11.58
C HIS A 220 -12.74 -6.31 -12.31
N ILE A 221 -11.84 -5.60 -11.63
CA ILE A 221 -11.23 -4.38 -12.17
C ILE A 221 -10.37 -4.71 -13.39
N VAL A 222 -9.45 -5.68 -13.28
CA VAL A 222 -8.58 -6.10 -14.38
C VAL A 222 -9.42 -6.63 -15.53
N GLY A 223 -10.43 -7.46 -15.27
CA GLY A 223 -11.36 -7.95 -16.29
C GLY A 223 -12.04 -6.80 -17.05
N ARG A 224 -12.51 -5.76 -16.36
CA ARG A 224 -13.10 -4.58 -17.00
C ARG A 224 -12.09 -3.76 -17.81
N LEU A 225 -10.84 -3.66 -17.37
CA LEU A 225 -9.77 -2.99 -18.13
C LEU A 225 -9.44 -3.77 -19.41
N LEU A 226 -9.30 -5.09 -19.30
CA LEU A 226 -9.04 -5.97 -20.44
C LEU A 226 -10.18 -6.00 -21.45
N ALA A 227 -11.44 -5.88 -21.02
CA ALA A 227 -12.60 -5.83 -21.91
C ALA A 227 -12.52 -4.68 -22.94
N ARG A 228 -11.83 -3.58 -22.60
CA ARG A 228 -11.62 -2.43 -23.47
C ARG A 228 -10.44 -2.60 -24.44
N LYS A 229 -9.59 -3.61 -24.23
CA LYS A 229 -8.42 -3.88 -25.08
C LYS A 229 -8.79 -4.81 -26.23
N ARG A 230 -8.27 -4.51 -27.42
CA ARG A 230 -8.47 -5.34 -28.62
C ARG A 230 -7.91 -6.74 -28.40
N GLY A 231 -8.72 -7.77 -28.68
CA GLY A 231 -8.31 -9.18 -28.59
C GLY A 231 -8.23 -9.76 -27.16
N LYS A 232 -8.70 -9.03 -26.14
CA LYS A 232 -8.61 -9.44 -24.72
C LYS A 232 -9.96 -9.75 -24.07
N ARG A 233 -11.04 -9.83 -24.86
CA ARG A 233 -12.40 -10.07 -24.36
C ARG A 233 -12.56 -11.44 -23.68
N ASP A 234 -11.97 -12.50 -24.21
CA ASP A 234 -12.07 -13.83 -23.60
C ASP A 234 -11.36 -13.90 -22.24
N GLU A 235 -10.22 -13.21 -22.12
CA GLU A 235 -9.48 -13.08 -20.86
C GLU A 235 -10.28 -12.25 -19.84
N ALA A 236 -10.88 -11.15 -20.29
CA ALA A 236 -11.78 -10.35 -19.48
C ALA A 236 -12.97 -11.17 -18.94
N GLU A 237 -13.62 -11.97 -19.79
CA GLU A 237 -14.73 -12.83 -19.40
C GLU A 237 -14.29 -13.86 -18.34
N LYS A 238 -13.14 -14.51 -18.52
CA LYS A 238 -12.59 -15.47 -17.54
C LYS A 238 -12.39 -14.83 -16.18
N LEU A 239 -11.78 -13.64 -16.15
CA LEU A 239 -11.55 -12.90 -14.89
C LEU A 239 -12.87 -12.46 -14.23
N LEU A 240 -13.84 -11.98 -15.01
CA LEU A 240 -15.15 -11.60 -14.48
C LEU A 240 -15.92 -12.80 -13.92
N ARG A 241 -15.87 -13.96 -14.59
CA ARG A 241 -16.48 -15.20 -14.05
C ARG A 241 -15.81 -15.67 -12.77
N ARG A 242 -14.48 -15.60 -12.72
CA ARG A 242 -13.73 -15.92 -11.51
C ARG A 242 -14.06 -14.96 -10.37
N SER A 243 -14.13 -13.66 -10.65
CA SER A 243 -14.55 -12.65 -9.68
C SER A 243 -15.96 -12.92 -9.12
N LEU A 244 -16.88 -13.37 -9.99
CA LEU A 244 -18.23 -13.74 -9.58
C LEU A 244 -18.23 -14.97 -8.67
N LEU A 245 -17.48 -16.02 -9.02
CA LEU A 245 -17.36 -17.24 -8.20
C LEU A 245 -16.80 -16.93 -6.81
N ILE A 246 -15.69 -16.19 -6.72
CA ILE A 246 -15.12 -15.79 -5.42
C ILE A 246 -16.15 -14.96 -4.64
N GLY A 247 -16.82 -14.01 -5.30
CA GLY A 247 -17.87 -13.20 -4.70
C GLY A 247 -19.05 -14.01 -4.15
N GLU A 248 -19.41 -15.11 -4.83
CA GLU A 248 -20.41 -16.10 -4.39
C GLU A 248 -19.95 -16.84 -3.14
N ASP A 249 -18.72 -17.35 -3.13
CA ASP A 249 -18.13 -18.11 -2.02
C ASP A 249 -18.04 -17.27 -0.74
N ILE A 250 -17.62 -15.99 -0.84
CA ILE A 250 -17.55 -15.08 0.32
C ILE A 250 -18.90 -14.39 0.62
N ASN A 251 -19.96 -14.75 -0.10
CA ASN A 251 -21.31 -14.20 0.05
C ASN A 251 -21.41 -12.65 -0.08
N HIS A 252 -20.52 -12.02 -0.84
CA HIS A 252 -20.48 -10.57 -1.02
C HIS A 252 -21.50 -10.10 -2.08
N LYS A 253 -22.78 -10.02 -1.70
CA LYS A 253 -23.91 -9.77 -2.63
C LYS A 253 -23.79 -8.50 -3.48
N HIS A 254 -23.28 -7.40 -2.92
CA HIS A 254 -23.13 -6.14 -3.68
C HIS A 254 -22.12 -6.29 -4.83
N HIS A 255 -20.92 -6.80 -4.52
CA HIS A 255 -19.90 -7.19 -5.50
C HIS A 255 -20.44 -8.13 -6.58
N GLN A 256 -21.13 -9.22 -6.19
CA GLN A 256 -21.76 -10.15 -7.13
C GLN A 256 -22.65 -9.42 -8.14
N ALA A 257 -23.50 -8.49 -7.68
CA ALA A 257 -24.37 -7.74 -8.56
C ALA A 257 -23.60 -6.86 -9.56
N GLN A 258 -22.52 -6.20 -9.12
CA GLN A 258 -21.69 -5.36 -9.98
C GLN A 258 -20.93 -6.18 -11.03
N VAL A 259 -20.41 -7.35 -10.65
CA VAL A 259 -19.73 -8.26 -11.58
C VAL A 259 -20.71 -8.85 -12.59
N LEU A 260 -21.89 -9.29 -12.15
CA LEU A 260 -22.95 -9.79 -13.04
C LEU A 260 -23.37 -8.73 -14.07
N HIS A 261 -23.50 -7.47 -13.64
CA HIS A 261 -23.79 -6.36 -14.53
C HIS A 261 -22.69 -6.17 -15.58
N THR A 262 -21.43 -6.13 -15.14
CA THR A 262 -20.26 -5.97 -16.03
C THR A 262 -20.11 -7.14 -17.01
N LEU A 263 -20.33 -8.37 -16.54
CA LEU A 263 -20.26 -9.58 -17.37
C LEU A 263 -21.40 -9.63 -18.39
N GLY A 264 -22.62 -9.24 -17.99
CA GLY A 264 -23.76 -9.11 -18.89
C GLY A 264 -23.53 -8.06 -19.99
N GLN A 265 -22.92 -6.92 -19.64
CA GLN A 265 -22.50 -5.91 -20.63
C GLN A 265 -21.49 -6.47 -21.64
N LEU A 266 -20.46 -7.17 -21.16
CA LEU A 266 -19.42 -7.76 -22.02
C LEU A 266 -20.00 -8.80 -22.99
N ILE A 267 -20.83 -9.70 -22.47
CA ILE A 267 -21.41 -10.80 -23.27
C ILE A 267 -22.44 -10.27 -24.27
N GLY A 268 -23.20 -9.25 -23.89
CA GLY A 268 -24.23 -8.63 -24.74
C GLY A 268 -23.71 -7.93 -26.00
N GLU A 269 -22.40 -7.75 -26.13
CA GLU A 269 -21.79 -7.28 -27.38
C GLU A 269 -21.83 -8.36 -28.48
N ASN A 270 -21.93 -9.64 -28.11
CA ASN A 270 -22.13 -10.74 -29.05
C ASN A 270 -23.61 -11.09 -29.17
N ARG A 271 -24.21 -10.81 -30.33
CA ARG A 271 -25.64 -11.07 -30.59
C ARG A 271 -26.05 -12.52 -30.35
N ASN A 272 -25.16 -13.48 -30.60
CA ASN A 272 -25.45 -14.91 -30.41
C ASN A 272 -25.54 -15.31 -28.93
N ARG A 273 -25.19 -14.41 -28.00
CA ARG A 273 -25.19 -14.63 -26.56
C ARG A 273 -26.11 -13.67 -25.81
N SER A 274 -27.07 -13.05 -26.51
CA SER A 274 -28.01 -12.08 -25.95
C SER A 274 -28.81 -12.66 -24.78
N ASP A 275 -29.31 -13.90 -24.91
CA ASP A 275 -30.04 -14.60 -23.83
C ASP A 275 -29.21 -14.81 -22.56
N GLU A 276 -27.90 -15.08 -22.73
CA GLU A 276 -26.97 -15.24 -21.61
C GLU A 276 -26.75 -13.90 -20.90
N ALA A 277 -26.51 -12.83 -21.68
CA ALA A 277 -26.36 -11.49 -21.15
C ALA A 277 -27.61 -11.04 -20.39
N GLU A 278 -28.81 -11.30 -20.91
CA GLU A 278 -30.07 -10.96 -20.25
C GLU A 278 -30.20 -11.69 -18.90
N LYS A 279 -29.91 -12.99 -18.84
CA LYS A 279 -29.95 -13.77 -17.59
C LYS A 279 -29.00 -13.19 -16.54
N LEU A 280 -27.79 -12.82 -16.92
CA LEU A 280 -26.80 -12.22 -16.03
C LEU A 280 -27.27 -10.87 -15.48
N LEU A 281 -27.80 -10.01 -16.36
CA LEU A 281 -28.31 -8.70 -15.98
C LEU A 281 -29.56 -8.78 -15.08
N ARG A 282 -30.47 -9.73 -15.33
CA ARG A 282 -31.62 -10.00 -14.46
C ARG A 282 -31.18 -10.47 -13.07
N ARG A 283 -30.20 -11.38 -13.02
CA ARG A 283 -29.62 -11.84 -11.75
C ARG A 283 -28.97 -10.70 -10.96
N SER A 284 -28.26 -9.79 -11.65
CA SER A 284 -27.74 -8.56 -11.06
C SER A 284 -28.86 -7.70 -10.46
N LEU A 285 -29.91 -7.44 -11.25
CA LEU A 285 -31.07 -6.64 -10.83
C LEU A 285 -31.77 -7.23 -9.61
N ASP A 286 -31.95 -8.55 -9.54
CA ASP A 286 -32.60 -9.21 -8.40
C ASP A 286 -31.78 -9.10 -7.12
N LEU A 287 -30.45 -9.18 -7.21
CA LEU A 287 -29.56 -8.90 -6.08
C LEU A 287 -29.68 -7.43 -5.64
N LEU A 288 -29.66 -6.49 -6.58
CA LEU A 288 -29.76 -5.05 -6.29
C LEU A 288 -31.11 -4.68 -5.67
N LYS A 289 -32.20 -5.36 -6.05
CA LYS A 289 -33.51 -5.25 -5.41
C LYS A 289 -33.48 -5.71 -3.95
N LYS A 290 -32.89 -6.87 -3.68
CA LYS A 290 -32.71 -7.39 -2.31
C LYS A 290 -31.87 -6.45 -1.44
N LEU A 291 -30.85 -5.83 -2.03
CA LEU A 291 -29.98 -4.83 -1.39
C LEU A 291 -30.62 -3.44 -1.27
N LYS A 292 -31.79 -3.21 -1.87
CA LYS A 292 -32.45 -1.90 -1.98
C LYS A 292 -31.59 -0.82 -2.64
N ASP A 293 -30.59 -1.19 -3.44
CA ASP A 293 -29.75 -0.24 -4.19
C ASP A 293 -30.50 0.25 -5.44
N LYS A 294 -31.12 1.43 -5.31
CA LYS A 294 -31.89 2.06 -6.39
C LYS A 294 -31.00 2.53 -7.54
N HIS A 295 -29.77 2.95 -7.27
CA HIS A 295 -28.86 3.42 -8.31
C HIS A 295 -28.41 2.26 -9.18
N GLY A 296 -27.95 1.17 -8.56
CA GLY A 296 -27.59 -0.04 -9.29
C GLY A 296 -28.77 -0.63 -10.05
N GLN A 297 -29.98 -0.64 -9.47
CA GLN A 297 -31.20 -1.08 -10.16
C GLN A 297 -31.42 -0.30 -11.47
N ALA A 298 -31.28 1.03 -11.45
CA ALA A 298 -31.44 1.86 -12.64
C ALA A 298 -30.38 1.55 -13.72
N GLN A 299 -29.13 1.35 -13.33
CA GLN A 299 -28.05 0.98 -14.26
C GLN A 299 -28.28 -0.38 -14.92
N ALA A 300 -28.70 -1.39 -14.14
CA ALA A 300 -29.01 -2.72 -14.64
C ALA A 300 -30.21 -2.70 -15.60
N LEU A 301 -31.28 -1.98 -15.24
CA LEU A 301 -32.47 -1.80 -16.09
C LEU A 301 -32.14 -1.06 -17.40
N HIS A 302 -31.32 -0.02 -17.34
CA HIS A 302 -30.88 0.69 -18.54
C HIS A 302 -30.13 -0.22 -19.50
N THR A 303 -29.19 -1.02 -18.98
CA THR A 303 -28.43 -1.97 -19.81
C THR A 303 -29.33 -3.08 -20.37
N LEU A 304 -30.28 -3.60 -19.58
CA LEU A 304 -31.28 -4.55 -20.04
C LEU A 304 -32.12 -3.98 -21.19
N GLY A 305 -32.60 -2.75 -21.06
CA GLY A 305 -33.37 -2.08 -22.10
C GLY A 305 -32.56 -1.90 -23.40
N GLN A 306 -31.28 -1.55 -23.29
CA GLN A 306 -30.37 -1.46 -24.44
C GLN A 306 -30.10 -2.82 -25.10
N LEU A 307 -30.04 -3.91 -24.33
CA LEU A 307 -29.82 -5.25 -24.85
C LEU A 307 -31.06 -5.74 -25.61
N ILE A 308 -32.24 -5.62 -25.00
CA ILE A 308 -33.51 -6.11 -25.56
C ILE A 308 -33.92 -5.25 -26.76
N GLY A 309 -33.76 -3.92 -26.69
CA GLY A 309 -34.10 -3.02 -27.79
C GLY A 309 -33.19 -3.11 -29.02
N LYS A 310 -32.11 -3.90 -28.97
CA LYS A 310 -31.22 -4.20 -30.12
C LYS A 310 -31.63 -5.46 -30.88
N ASN A 311 -32.52 -6.28 -30.31
CA ASN A 311 -33.11 -7.46 -30.96
C ASN A 311 -34.35 -7.04 -31.78
#